data_AF-A0A7W6D3T9-F1
#
_entry.id   AF-A0A7W6D3T9-F1
#
_cell.length_a   1.000
_cell.length_b   1.000
_cell.length_c   1.000
_cell.angle_alpha   90.00
_cell.angle_beta   90.00
_cell.angle_gamma   90.00
#
_symmetry.space_group_name_H-M   'P 1'
#
loop_
_entity.id
_entity.type
_entity.pdbx_description
1 polymer ?
#
loop_
_entity_poly.entity_id
_entity_poly.type
_entity_poly.pdbx_seq_one_letter_code
_entity_poly.pdbx_strand_id
1 'polypeptide(L)'
;MADHAVEYAAAPGNDYAEHERTYANFLKLSKVCTAAVVLVMIALAIGGVKGHWGLCGIGVLLAIGSGVIGAMTPKGSVVPSIVAGVVLLGLYVLFG
;
A
#
# COMPACT_ATOMS: atom_id res chain seq x y z
N MET A 1 -34.00 3.23 1.98
CA MET A 1 -33.10 2.84 3.09
C MET A 1 -33.69 3.48 4.33
N ALA A 2 -33.96 2.70 5.39
CA ALA A 2 -34.56 3.24 6.60
C ALA A 2 -33.61 4.25 7.27
N ASP A 3 -34.17 5.37 7.71
CA ASP A 3 -33.46 6.61 8.06
C ASP A 3 -32.87 6.53 9.48
N HIS A 4 -31.95 5.59 9.70
CA HIS A 4 -31.30 5.34 10.99
C HIS A 4 -29.96 6.07 11.15
N ALA A 5 -29.57 6.90 10.16
CA ALA A 5 -28.27 7.58 10.17
C ALA A 5 -28.17 8.66 11.25
N VAL A 6 -29.29 9.30 11.60
CA VAL A 6 -29.33 10.43 12.53
C VAL A 6 -29.02 10.00 13.97
N GLU A 7 -29.46 8.80 14.35
CA GLU A 7 -29.38 8.32 15.73
C GLU A 7 -27.94 8.00 16.14
N TYR A 8 -27.13 7.42 15.25
CA TYR A 8 -25.70 7.22 15.52
C TYR A 8 -24.93 8.54 15.53
N ALA A 9 -25.17 9.44 14.56
CA ALA A 9 -24.47 10.73 14.48
C ALA A 9 -24.72 11.62 15.72
N ALA A 10 -25.89 11.51 16.35
CA ALA A 10 -26.28 12.26 17.54
C ALA A 10 -26.24 11.43 18.84
N ALA A 11 -25.74 10.19 18.80
CA ALA A 11 -25.66 9.34 19.98
C ALA A 11 -24.76 10.00 21.04
N PRO A 12 -25.18 10.07 22.33
CA PRO A 12 -24.36 10.61 23.40
C PRO A 12 -23.01 9.90 23.46
N GLY A 13 -21.91 10.67 23.29
CA GLY A 13 -20.55 10.15 23.31
C GLY A 13 -19.98 9.68 21.96
N ASN A 14 -20.70 9.83 20.85
CA ASN A 14 -20.15 9.59 19.52
C ASN A 14 -19.25 10.74 19.05
N ASP A 15 -17.97 10.46 18.83
CA ASP A 15 -17.05 11.38 18.14
C ASP A 15 -16.97 11.01 16.65
N TYR A 16 -17.98 11.45 15.90
CA TYR A 16 -18.09 11.14 14.47
C TYR A 16 -16.91 11.69 13.65
N ALA A 17 -16.37 12.85 14.04
CA ALA A 17 -15.23 13.46 13.36
C ALA A 17 -13.97 12.58 13.48
N GLU A 18 -13.74 11.97 14.65
CA GLU A 18 -12.64 11.04 14.85
C GLU A 18 -12.83 9.73 14.06
N HIS A 19 -14.07 9.23 13.96
CA HIS A 19 -14.40 8.07 13.13
C HIS A 19 -14.08 8.31 11.65
N GLU A 20 -14.47 9.47 11.10
CA GLU A 20 -14.16 9.84 9.72
C GLU A 20 -12.65 9.94 9.48
N ARG A 21 -11.92 10.55 10.42
CA ARG A 21 -10.45 10.66 10.37
C ARG A 21 -9.79 9.28 10.32
N THR A 22 -10.22 8.38 11.20
CA THR A 22 -9.68 7.02 11.25
C THR A 22 -10.04 6.23 9.99
N TYR A 23 -11.26 6.36 9.48
CA TYR A 23 -11.68 5.72 8.23
C TYR A 23 -10.86 6.19 7.03
N ALA A 24 -10.58 7.50 6.93
CA ALA A 24 -9.71 8.04 5.89
C ALA A 24 -8.28 7.46 5.97
N ASN A 25 -7.74 7.31 7.19
CA ASN A 25 -6.43 6.68 7.42
C ASN A 25 -6.44 5.19 7.07
N PHE A 26 -7.52 4.47 7.39
CA PHE A 26 -7.70 3.06 7.01
C PHE A 26 -7.67 2.90 5.49
N LEU A 27 -8.50 3.66 4.75
CA LEU A 27 -8.52 3.61 3.28
C LEU A 27 -7.15 3.92 2.66
N LYS A 28 -6.46 4.93 3.22
CA LYS A 28 -5.12 5.31 2.83
C LYS A 28 -4.13 4.15 3.01
N LEU A 29 -4.14 3.52 4.19
CA LEU A 29 -3.25 2.40 4.51
C LEU A 29 -3.56 1.17 3.66
N SER A 30 -4.83 0.77 3.55
CA SER A 30 -5.25 -0.38 2.75
C SER A 30 -4.74 -0.26 1.32
N LYS A 31 -4.92 0.90 0.69
CA LYS A 31 -4.48 1.14 -0.68
C LYS A 31 -2.96 0.98 -0.88
N VAL A 32 -2.15 1.59 -0.01
CA VAL A 32 -0.68 1.52 -0.15
C VAL A 32 -0.13 0.15 0.23
N CYS A 33 -0.74 -0.52 1.23
CA CYS A 33 -0.40 -1.89 1.59
C CYS A 33 -0.74 -2.89 0.48
N THR A 34 -1.88 -2.74 -0.19
CA THR A 34 -2.21 -3.58 -1.36
C THR A 34 -1.16 -3.44 -2.46
N ALA A 35 -0.74 -2.21 -2.78
CA ALA A 35 0.32 -1.99 -3.76
C ALA A 35 1.67 -2.59 -3.33
N ALA A 36 2.03 -2.47 -2.06
CA ALA A 36 3.24 -3.08 -1.51
C ALA A 36 3.21 -4.62 -1.59
N VAL A 37 2.07 -5.25 -1.28
CA VAL A 37 1.90 -6.71 -1.40
C VAL A 37 2.08 -7.17 -2.85
N VAL A 38 1.48 -6.47 -3.81
CA VAL A 38 1.69 -6.77 -5.23
C VAL A 38 3.17 -6.70 -5.60
N LEU A 39 3.90 -5.69 -5.12
CA LEU A 39 5.32 -5.56 -5.40
C LEU A 39 6.16 -6.68 -4.73
N VAL A 40 5.80 -7.11 -3.52
CA VAL A 40 6.41 -8.29 -2.87
C VAL A 40 6.16 -9.57 -3.68
N MET A 41 4.94 -9.75 -4.22
CA MET A 41 4.64 -10.91 -5.07
C MET A 41 5.50 -10.91 -6.34
N ILE A 42 5.72 -9.75 -6.96
CA ILE A 42 6.62 -9.61 -8.11
C ILE A 42 8.07 -9.97 -7.70
N ALA A 43 8.54 -9.46 -6.56
CA ALA A 43 9.88 -9.77 -6.05
C ALA A 43 10.05 -11.27 -5.77
N LEU A 44 9.06 -11.91 -5.16
CA LEU A 44 9.05 -13.36 -4.91
C LEU A 44 9.00 -14.18 -6.20
N ALA A 45 8.32 -13.71 -7.24
CA ALA A 45 8.39 -14.37 -8.55
C ALA A 45 9.81 -14.32 -9.12
N ILE A 46 10.49 -13.18 -9.02
CA ILE A 46 11.90 -13.02 -9.45
C ILE A 46 12.84 -13.91 -8.62
N GLY A 47 12.67 -13.96 -7.30
CA GLY A 47 13.50 -14.78 -6.41
C GLY A 47 13.20 -16.28 -6.48
N GLY A 48 11.96 -16.65 -6.14
CA GLY A 48 11.55 -18.04 -5.95
C GLY A 48 11.24 -18.81 -7.22
N VAL A 49 10.83 -18.13 -8.31
CA VAL A 49 10.55 -18.80 -9.61
C VAL A 49 11.72 -18.66 -10.57
N LYS A 50 12.39 -17.49 -10.61
CA LYS A 50 13.52 -17.25 -11.54
C LYS A 50 14.91 -17.43 -10.90
N GLY A 51 15.00 -17.67 -9.59
CA GLY A 51 16.28 -17.93 -8.90
C GLY A 51 17.08 -16.69 -8.49
N HIS A 52 16.58 -15.48 -8.75
CA HIS A 52 17.32 -14.23 -8.52
C HIS A 52 17.05 -13.64 -7.12
N TRP A 53 17.47 -14.35 -6.07
CA TRP A 53 17.22 -13.95 -4.67
C TRP A 53 17.82 -12.60 -4.27
N GLY A 54 18.93 -12.19 -4.87
CA GLY A 54 19.49 -10.85 -4.66
C GLY A 54 18.54 -9.74 -5.11
N LEU A 55 17.97 -9.87 -6.32
CA LEU A 55 16.97 -8.95 -6.83
C LEU A 55 15.65 -9.02 -6.03
N CYS A 56 15.27 -10.20 -5.53
CA CYS A 56 14.14 -10.34 -4.61
C CYS A 56 14.34 -9.51 -3.33
N GLY A 57 15.54 -9.55 -2.73
CA GLY A 57 15.87 -8.74 -1.55
C GLY A 57 15.71 -7.23 -1.82
N ILE A 58 16.22 -6.75 -2.96
CA ILE A 58 16.04 -5.37 -3.42
C ILE A 58 14.54 -5.05 -3.59
N GLY A 59 13.79 -5.95 -4.23
CA GLY A 59 12.34 -5.79 -4.44
C GLY A 59 11.54 -5.66 -3.15
N VAL A 60 11.89 -6.42 -2.11
CA VAL A 60 11.24 -6.30 -0.78
C VAL A 60 11.58 -4.97 -0.12
N LEU A 61 12.83 -4.51 -0.19
CA LEU A 61 13.21 -3.20 0.33
C LEU A 61 12.49 -2.06 -0.41
N LEU A 62 12.37 -2.17 -1.72
CA LEU A 62 11.61 -1.24 -2.55
C LEU A 62 10.11 -1.24 -2.19
N ALA A 63 9.51 -2.40 -1.89
CA ALA A 63 8.13 -2.50 -1.45
C ALA A 63 7.89 -1.80 -0.11
N ILE A 64 8.79 -2.00 0.87
CA ILE A 64 8.71 -1.32 2.17
C ILE A 64 8.88 0.20 1.99
N GLY A 65 9.96 0.63 1.33
CA GLY A 65 10.26 2.04 1.16
C GLY A 65 9.19 2.79 0.39
N SER A 66 8.73 2.23 -0.75
CA SER A 66 7.68 2.84 -1.55
C SER A 66 6.32 2.84 -0.85
N GLY A 67 5.99 1.80 -0.08
CA GLY A 67 4.78 1.73 0.73
C GLY A 67 4.75 2.82 1.80
N VAL A 68 5.86 3.04 2.51
CA VAL A 68 6.01 4.11 3.50
C VAL A 68 5.89 5.49 2.85
N ILE A 69 6.59 5.73 1.75
CA ILE A 69 6.50 7.01 1.01
C ILE A 69 5.07 7.26 0.55
N GLY A 70 4.40 6.24 0.00
CA GLY A 70 2.98 6.30 -0.37
C GLY A 70 2.09 6.66 0.81
N ALA A 71 2.31 6.03 1.96
CA ALA A 71 1.61 6.28 3.22
C ALA A 71 1.90 7.66 3.83
N MET A 72 2.97 8.35 3.45
CA MET A 72 3.22 9.72 3.93
C MET A 72 2.47 10.78 3.10
N THR A 73 1.98 10.44 1.91
CA THR A 73 1.21 11.39 1.09
C THR A 73 -0.18 11.66 1.67
N PRO A 74 -0.78 12.84 1.46
CA PRO A 74 -2.10 13.17 2.03
C PRO A 74 -3.19 12.16 1.68
N LYS A 75 -3.16 11.63 0.45
CA LYS A 75 -4.18 10.70 -0.07
C LYS A 75 -3.78 9.23 -0.06
N GLY A 76 -2.54 8.86 0.28
CA GLY A 76 -2.03 7.49 0.07
C GLY A 76 -1.78 7.17 -1.39
N SER A 77 -0.66 7.62 -1.95
CA SER A 77 -0.36 7.43 -3.36
C SER A 77 0.24 6.05 -3.60
N VAL A 78 -0.23 5.36 -4.64
CA VAL A 78 0.38 4.11 -5.14
C VAL A 78 1.52 4.36 -6.13
N VAL A 79 1.69 5.61 -6.58
CA VAL A 79 2.71 5.99 -7.58
C VAL A 79 4.12 5.56 -7.15
N PRO A 80 4.58 5.75 -5.89
CA PRO A 80 5.89 5.27 -5.47
C PRO A 80 6.07 3.76 -5.68
N SER A 81 5.04 2.95 -5.40
CA SER A 81 5.09 1.50 -5.57
C SER A 81 5.09 1.09 -7.04
N ILE A 82 4.39 1.85 -7.90
CA ILE A 82 4.44 1.64 -9.37
C ILE A 82 5.85 1.93 -9.89
N VAL A 83 6.43 3.07 -9.51
CA VAL A 83 7.81 3.43 -9.90
C VAL A 83 8.80 2.38 -9.41
N ALA A 84 8.66 1.94 -8.15
CA ALA A 84 9.48 0.88 -7.58
C ALA A 84 9.35 -0.46 -8.35
N GLY A 85 8.14 -0.80 -8.80
CA GLY A 85 7.90 -1.96 -9.66
C GLY A 85 8.59 -1.84 -11.02
N VAL A 86 8.49 -0.68 -11.68
CA VAL A 86 9.18 -0.42 -12.95
C VAL A 86 10.70 -0.52 -12.78
N VAL A 87 11.25 0.04 -11.70
CA VAL A 87 12.68 -0.05 -11.37
C VAL A 87 13.09 -1.51 -11.15
N LEU A 88 12.34 -2.27 -10.33
CA LEU A 88 12.64 -3.67 -10.07
C LEU A 88 12.63 -4.52 -11.35
N LEU A 89 11.63 -4.32 -12.21
CA LEU A 89 11.54 -5.01 -13.49
C LEU A 89 12.67 -4.58 -14.45
N GLY A 90 13.04 -3.30 -14.46
CA GLY A 90 14.19 -2.83 -15.23
C GLY A 90 15.51 -3.46 -14.77
N LEU A 91 15.73 -3.55 -13.45
CA LEU A 91 16.89 -4.25 -12.89
C LEU A 91 16.89 -5.74 -13.25
N TYR A 92 15.72 -6.38 -13.23
CA TYR A 92 15.59 -7.77 -13.66
C TYR A 92 15.94 -7.95 -15.15
N VAL A 93 15.48 -7.06 -16.04
CA VAL A 93 15.83 -7.13 -17.47
C VAL A 93 17.34 -6.94 -17.71
N LEU A 94 18.01 -6.12 -16.89
CA LEU A 94 19.43 -5.81 -17.07
C LEU A 94 20.37 -6.85 -16.45
N PHE A 95 19.97 -7.48 -15.34
CA PHE A 95 20.86 -8.27 -14.49
C PHE A 95 20.33 -9.68 -14.13
N GLY A 96 19.13 -10.05 -14.58
CA GLY A 96 18.51 -11.35 -14.30
C GLY A 96 18.30 -12.22 -15.53
#